data_AF-A0AAV5QMU0-F1
#
_entry.id   AF-A0AAV5QMU0-F1
#
_cell.length_a   1.000
_cell.length_b   1.000
_cell.length_c   1.000
_cell.angle_alpha   90.00
_cell.angle_beta   90.00
_cell.angle_gamma   90.00
#
_symmetry.space_group_name_H-M   'P 1'
#
loop_
_entity.id
_entity.type
_entity.pdbx_description
1 polymer ?
#
loop_
_entity_poly.entity_id
_entity_poly.type
_entity_poly.pdbx_seq_one_letter_code
_entity_poly.pdbx_strand_id
1 'polypeptide(L)'
;MEYQHELVSVIEEYRSFFKTIELVDGDGHLARDDVGHHSKTLLKIETFENEGFQASFSVSGWICQSADNVKIYETFEALGMNISEAFKGKWHGTVFSKLEGLANGQ
;
A
#
# COMPACT_ATOMS: atom_id res chain seq x y z
N MET A 1 16.89 4.31 8.22
CA MET A 1 15.72 4.43 9.13
C MET A 1 14.64 5.38 8.59
N GLU A 2 14.69 5.85 7.33
CA GLU A 2 13.85 7.00 6.90
C GLU A 2 12.48 6.65 6.29
N TYR A 3 12.18 5.39 5.93
CA TYR A 3 10.94 5.07 5.21
C TYR A 3 9.82 4.48 6.07
N GLN A 4 10.06 4.18 7.34
CA GLN A 4 9.03 3.57 8.20
C GLN A 4 7.82 4.49 8.40
N HIS A 5 8.04 5.81 8.50
CA HIS A 5 6.97 6.79 8.61
C HIS A 5 6.04 6.79 7.39
N GLU A 6 6.60 6.72 6.18
CA GLU A 6 5.82 6.63 4.93
C GLU A 6 4.93 5.38 4.90
N LEU A 7 5.48 4.22 5.32
CA LEU A 7 4.73 2.96 5.33
C LEU A 7 3.56 3.01 6.33
N VAL A 8 3.75 3.64 7.49
CA VAL A 8 2.68 3.81 8.49
C VAL A 8 1.59 4.75 7.96
N SER A 9 1.95 5.89 7.38
CA SER A 9 0.99 6.82 6.78
C SER A 9 0.14 6.14 5.70
N VAL A 10 0.76 5.30 4.88
CA VAL A 10 0.07 4.53 3.83
C VAL A 10 -0.90 3.51 4.43
N ILE A 11 -0.53 2.83 5.52
CA ILE A 11 -1.45 1.94 6.22
C ILE A 11 -2.67 2.73 6.69
N GLU A 12 -2.47 3.88 7.34
CA GLU A 12 -3.57 4.68 7.88
C GLU A 12 -4.53 5.17 6.79
N GLU A 13 -4.01 5.67 5.68
CA GLU A 13 -4.81 6.20 4.58
C GLU A 13 -5.54 5.10 3.79
N TYR A 14 -4.86 3.99 3.50
CA TYR A 14 -5.33 2.97 2.57
C TYR A 14 -5.89 1.72 3.24
N ARG A 15 -5.94 1.65 4.58
CA ARG A 15 -6.43 0.46 5.32
C ARG A 15 -7.73 -0.11 4.78
N SER A 16 -8.67 0.78 4.45
CA SER A 16 -10.01 0.38 4.04
C SER A 16 -10.10 -0.08 2.58
N PHE A 17 -9.02 0.03 1.79
CA PHE A 17 -8.98 -0.36 0.38
C PHE A 17 -8.52 -1.80 0.16
N PHE A 18 -7.98 -2.45 1.21
CA PHE A 18 -7.51 -3.82 1.17
C PHE A 18 -8.21 -4.66 2.23
N LYS A 19 -8.16 -5.99 2.08
CA LYS A 19 -8.64 -6.92 3.10
C LYS A 19 -7.74 -6.86 4.32
N THR A 20 -6.42 -6.90 4.10
CA THR A 20 -5.41 -6.61 5.13
C THR A 20 -4.26 -5.80 4.52
N ILE A 21 -3.67 -4.92 5.33
CA ILE A 21 -2.43 -4.21 5.02
C ILE A 21 -1.68 -4.03 6.34
N GLU A 22 -0.49 -4.60 6.43
CA GLU A 22 0.24 -4.73 7.69
C GLU A 22 1.73 -4.45 7.49
N LEU A 23 2.35 -3.83 8.48
CA LEU A 23 3.80 -3.66 8.51
C LEU A 23 4.46 -4.96 8.97
N VAL A 24 5.35 -5.50 8.16
CA VAL A 24 6.13 -6.71 8.45
C VAL A 24 7.62 -6.43 8.31
N ASP A 25 8.46 -7.26 8.93
CA ASP A 25 9.89 -7.28 8.66
C ASP A 25 10.23 -8.05 7.36
N GLY A 26 11.52 -8.10 7.01
CA GLY A 26 12.02 -8.78 5.82
C GLY A 26 11.81 -10.29 5.80
N ASP A 27 11.50 -10.90 6.95
CA ASP A 27 11.17 -12.32 7.09
C ASP A 27 9.65 -12.57 7.05
N GLY A 28 8.84 -11.50 6.95
CA GLY A 28 7.39 -11.55 6.86
C GLY A 28 6.68 -11.68 8.20
N HIS A 29 7.38 -11.45 9.32
CA HIS A 29 6.78 -11.39 10.65
C HIS A 29 6.25 -9.98 10.93
N LEU A 30 5.15 -9.88 11.69
CA LEU A 30 4.60 -8.58 12.10
C LEU A 30 5.69 -7.75 12.79
N ALA A 31 5.93 -6.55 12.28
CA ALA A 31 6.88 -5.63 12.88
C ALA A 31 6.36 -5.20 14.26
N ARG A 32 6.95 -5.73 15.33
CA ARG A 32 6.69 -5.28 16.71
C ARG A 32 7.59 -4.10 17.03
N ASP A 33 7.09 -3.16 17.86
CA ASP A 33 7.77 -1.90 18.21
C ASP A 33 9.18 -2.07 18.80
N ASP A 34 9.55 -3.27 19.25
CA ASP A 34 10.88 -3.61 19.75
C ASP A 34 11.66 -4.49 18.76
N VAL A 35 12.25 -3.93 17.69
CA VAL A 35 13.33 -4.64 17.01
C VAL A 35 14.42 -3.70 16.49
N GLY A 36 15.39 -3.42 17.35
CA GLY A 36 16.61 -2.69 17.02
C GLY A 36 17.57 -3.42 16.06
N HIS A 37 17.13 -4.29 15.15
CA HIS A 37 18.03 -4.98 14.20
C HIS A 37 17.39 -5.50 12.89
N HIS A 38 16.09 -5.32 12.60
CA HIS A 38 15.51 -5.82 11.34
C HIS A 38 15.71 -4.79 10.22
N SER A 39 16.59 -5.12 9.28
CA SER A 39 17.17 -4.17 8.33
C SER A 39 16.20 -3.70 7.22
N LYS A 40 15.01 -4.28 7.08
CA LYS A 40 13.98 -3.84 6.12
C LYS A 40 12.57 -4.13 6.65
N THR A 41 11.75 -3.09 6.74
CA THR A 41 10.30 -3.20 6.92
C THR A 41 9.60 -3.06 5.57
N LEU A 42 8.51 -3.82 5.40
CA LEU A 42 7.70 -3.91 4.19
C LEU A 42 6.21 -3.88 4.56
N LEU A 43 5.36 -3.62 3.58
CA LEU A 43 3.92 -3.84 3.67
C LEU A 43 3.60 -5.24 3.17
N LYS A 44 2.88 -6.00 3.97
CA LYS A 44 2.16 -7.20 3.52
C LYS A 44 0.73 -6.79 3.21
N ILE A 45 0.30 -7.03 1.98
CA ILE A 45 -1.02 -6.63 1.47
C ILE A 45 -1.78 -7.88 1.06
N GLU A 46 -3.02 -8.01 1.55
CA GLU A 46 -3.99 -8.97 1.06
C GLU A 46 -5.16 -8.22 0.43
N THR A 47 -5.43 -8.50 -0.83
CA THR A 47 -6.52 -7.86 -1.58
C THR A 47 -7.85 -8.52 -1.24
N PHE A 48 -8.97 -7.87 -1.58
CA PHE A 48 -10.30 -8.48 -1.42
C PHE A 48 -10.53 -9.65 -2.37
N GLU A 49 -9.71 -9.74 -3.42
CA GLU A 49 -9.61 -10.84 -4.35
C GLU A 49 -8.86 -12.05 -3.78
N ASN A 50 -8.34 -11.95 -2.54
CA ASN A 50 -7.52 -12.95 -1.84
C ASN A 50 -6.15 -13.19 -2.48
N GLU A 51 -5.58 -12.16 -3.11
CA GLU A 51 -4.21 -12.17 -3.61
C GLU A 51 -3.28 -11.50 -2.59
N GLY A 52 -2.10 -12.10 -2.40
CA GLY A 52 -1.10 -11.65 -1.44
C GLY A 52 0.08 -10.98 -2.12
N PHE A 53 0.50 -9.83 -1.61
CA PHE A 53 1.62 -9.04 -2.13
C PHE A 53 2.51 -8.54 -1.00
N GLN A 54 3.78 -8.29 -1.35
CA GLN A 54 4.69 -7.53 -0.50
C GLN A 54 5.10 -6.24 -1.21
N ALA A 55 5.11 -5.13 -0.48
CA ALA A 55 5.52 -3.84 -1.03
C ALA A 55 6.54 -3.15 -0.13
N SER A 56 7.50 -2.47 -0.75
CA SER A 56 8.47 -1.64 -0.03
C SER A 56 8.62 -0.31 -0.75
N PHE A 57 9.00 0.73 0.01
CA PHE A 57 9.21 2.06 -0.54
C PHE A 57 10.70 2.36 -0.68
N SER A 58 11.06 3.00 -1.79
CA SER A 58 12.43 3.39 -2.13
C SER A 58 12.43 4.74 -2.84
N VAL A 59 13.62 5.30 -3.07
CA VAL A 59 13.79 6.51 -3.88
C VAL A 59 13.27 6.39 -5.32
N SER A 60 13.10 5.15 -5.83
CA SER A 60 12.56 4.88 -7.16
C SER A 60 11.04 4.66 -7.16
N GLY A 61 10.39 4.84 -6.00
CA GLY A 61 8.96 4.58 -5.80
C GLY A 61 8.69 3.27 -5.07
N TRP A 62 7.52 2.71 -5.35
CA TRP A 62 6.95 1.53 -4.71
C TRP A 62 7.34 0.25 -5.44
N ILE A 63 8.08 -0.60 -4.76
CA ILE A 63 8.50 -1.90 -5.26
C ILE A 63 7.51 -2.94 -4.74
N CYS A 64 6.76 -3.55 -5.64
CA CYS A 64 5.83 -4.63 -5.32
C CYS A 64 6.39 -5.97 -5.79
N GLN A 65 6.35 -6.95 -4.90
CA GLN A 65 6.73 -8.33 -5.15
C GLN A 65 5.47 -9.22 -5.10
N SER A 66 5.28 -9.98 -6.18
CA SER A 66 4.36 -11.11 -6.28
C SER A 66 5.17 -12.38 -6.54
N ALA A 67 4.55 -13.55 -6.41
CA ALA A 67 5.20 -14.87 -6.44
C ALA A 67 6.26 -15.02 -7.55
N ASP A 68 6.02 -14.45 -8.73
CA ASP A 68 6.88 -14.59 -9.91
C ASP A 68 7.37 -13.26 -10.51
N ASN A 69 7.07 -12.11 -9.90
CA ASN A 69 7.34 -10.82 -10.53
C ASN A 69 7.63 -9.68 -9.54
N VAL A 70 8.55 -8.80 -9.94
CA VAL A 70 8.86 -7.55 -9.24
C VAL A 70 8.54 -6.40 -10.16
N LYS A 71 7.67 -5.49 -9.72
CA LYS A 71 7.30 -4.28 -10.46
C LYS A 71 7.53 -3.04 -9.60
N ILE A 72 7.90 -1.96 -10.27
CA ILE A 72 8.10 -0.65 -9.65
C ILE A 72 6.96 0.26 -10.12
N TYR A 73 6.35 0.96 -9.17
CA TYR A 73 5.30 1.94 -9.39
C TYR A 73 5.73 3.29 -8.84
N GLU A 74 5.35 4.36 -9.52
CA GLU A 74 5.67 5.72 -9.08
C GLU A 74 4.97 6.10 -7.77
N THR A 75 3.71 5.68 -7.61
CA THR A 75 2.89 5.98 -6.42
C THR A 75 2.24 4.73 -5.84
N PHE A 76 1.75 4.83 -4.60
CA PHE A 76 1.08 3.71 -3.93
C PHE A 76 -0.27 3.40 -4.58
N GLU A 77 -0.97 4.42 -5.05
CA GLU A 77 -2.24 4.29 -5.76
C GLU A 77 -2.06 3.60 -7.10
N ALA A 78 -0.98 3.88 -7.83
CA ALA A 78 -0.64 3.18 -9.07
C ALA A 78 -0.41 1.68 -8.81
N LEU A 79 0.28 1.34 -7.72
CA LEU A 79 0.42 -0.03 -7.24
C LEU A 79 -0.97 -0.64 -6.93
N GLY A 80 -1.76 0.03 -6.08
CA GLY A 80 -3.08 -0.44 -5.65
C GLY A 80 -4.04 -0.71 -6.81
N MET A 81 -4.09 0.21 -7.77
CA MET A 81 -4.92 0.08 -8.98
C MET A 81 -4.48 -1.07 -9.89
N ASN A 82 -3.20 -1.46 -9.86
CA ASN A 82 -2.72 -2.61 -10.64
C ASN A 82 -2.98 -3.95 -9.93
N ILE A 83 -2.91 -4.00 -8.59
CA ILE A 83 -2.99 -5.26 -7.84
C ILE A 83 -4.40 -5.61 -7.35
N SER A 84 -5.35 -4.69 -7.35
CA SER A 84 -6.72 -4.94 -6.89
C SER A 84 -7.75 -4.13 -7.68
N GLU A 85 -8.72 -4.81 -8.28
CA GLU A 85 -9.84 -4.18 -8.95
C GLU A 85 -10.80 -3.54 -7.92
N ALA A 86 -10.91 -4.13 -6.72
CA ALA A 86 -11.63 -3.54 -5.60
C ALA A 86 -11.01 -2.20 -5.15
N PHE A 87 -9.68 -2.13 -5.04
CA PHE A 87 -8.96 -0.87 -4.77
C PHE A 87 -9.29 0.16 -5.83
N LYS A 88 -9.14 -0.19 -7.11
CA LYS A 88 -9.37 0.68 -8.25
C LYS A 88 -10.79 1.25 -8.28
N GLY A 89 -11.80 0.41 -8.08
CA GLY A 89 -13.20 0.85 -8.01
C GLY A 89 -13.44 1.85 -6.88
N LYS A 90 -12.92 1.56 -5.68
CA LYS A 90 -13.06 2.45 -4.52
C LYS A 90 -12.28 3.76 -4.68
N TRP A 91 -11.09 3.71 -5.27
CA TRP A 91 -10.27 4.88 -5.53
C TRP A 91 -10.94 5.82 -6.53
N HIS A 92 -11.42 5.28 -7.66
CA HIS A 92 -12.18 6.06 -8.63
C HIS A 92 -13.43 6.69 -8.01
N GLY A 93 -14.18 5.94 -7.18
CA GLY A 93 -15.31 6.49 -6.45
C GLY A 93 -14.92 7.67 -5.54
N THR A 94 -13.80 7.53 -4.80
CA THR A 94 -13.28 8.58 -3.92
C THR A 94 -12.87 9.84 -4.70
N VAL A 95 -12.16 9.66 -5.81
CA VAL A 95 -11.75 10.77 -6.69
C VAL A 95 -12.97 11.45 -7.30
N PHE A 96 -13.93 10.67 -7.80
CA PHE A 96 -15.15 11.21 -8.39
C PHE A 96 -15.97 12.02 -7.38
N SER A 97 -16.19 11.50 -6.16
CA SER A 97 -16.89 12.24 -5.11
C SER A 97 -16.18 13.54 -4.72
N LYS A 98 -14.84 13.56 -4.71
CA LYS A 98 -14.06 14.80 -4.50
C LYS A 98 -14.28 15.79 -5.64
N LEU A 99 -14.29 15.33 -6.89
CA LEU A 99 -14.55 16.17 -8.06
C LEU A 99 -15.98 16.74 -8.03
N GLU A 100 -16.99 15.92 -7.72
CA GLU A 100 -18.37 16.37 -7.57
C GLU A 100 -18.52 17.39 -6.43
N GLY A 101 -17.80 17.19 -5.32
CA GLY A 101 -17.78 18.14 -4.21
C GLY A 101 -17.21 19.50 -4.60
N LEU A 102 -16.23 19.53 -5.53
CA LEU A 102 -15.67 20.76 -6.09
C LEU A 102 -16.60 21.39 -7.15
N ALA A 103 -17.26 20.57 -7.98
CA ALA A 103 -18.14 21.04 -9.04
C ALA A 103 -19.49 21.56 -8.50
N ASN A 104 -19.99 20.96 -7.42
CA ASN A 104 -21.21 21.38 -6.72
C ASN A 104 -20.93 22.34 -5.55
N GLY A 105 -19.66 22.64 -5.29
CA GLY A 105 -19.23 23.64 -4.32
C GLY A 105 -19.32 25.04 -4.90
N GLN A 106 -20.37 25.77 -4.51
CA GLN A 106 -20.36 27.23 -4.40
C GLN A 106 -19.37 27.70 -3.34
#